data_AF-A0A843DEV3-F1
#
_entry.id   AF-A0A843DEV3-F1
#
_cell.length_a   1.000
_cell.length_b   1.000
_cell.length_c   1.000
_cell.angle_alpha   90.00
_cell.angle_beta   90.00
_cell.angle_gamma   90.00
#
_symmetry.space_group_name_H-M   'P 1'
#
loop_
_entity.id
_entity.type
_entity.pdbx_description
1 polymer ?
#
loop_
_entity_poly.entity_id
_entity_poly.type
_entity_poly.pdbx_seq_one_letter_code
_entity_poly.pdbx_strand_id
1 'polypeptide(L)'
;ENRVEATLSPSNTMPNIIFISDNNAVKIDQKGRIRVVGIGASEVQIIPTCNTALAKTIIINVTAATLRLKSRTQLRLTQSGGLLLN
;
A
#
# COMPACT_ATOMS: atom_id res chain seq x y z
N GLU A 1 4.61 3.98 7.87
CA GLU A 1 3.55 2.95 7.73
C GLU A 1 3.02 3.00 6.31
N ASN A 2 2.65 1.86 5.72
CA ASN A 2 2.12 1.81 4.35
C ASN A 2 0.64 2.24 4.36
N ARG A 3 0.33 3.39 3.75
CA ARG A 3 -1.03 3.97 3.70
C ARG A 3 -1.30 4.61 2.34
N VAL A 4 -2.54 4.52 1.88
CA VAL A 4 -3.05 5.33 0.75
C VAL A 4 -3.73 6.57 1.31
N GLU A 5 -3.37 7.73 0.78
CA GLU A 5 -4.01 9.00 1.09
C GLU A 5 -4.76 9.51 -0.13
N ALA A 6 -5.94 10.06 0.10
CA ALA A 6 -6.77 10.64 -0.94
C ALA A 6 -7.25 12.01 -0.48
N THR A 7 -7.08 12.99 -1.35
CA THR A 7 -7.49 14.38 -1.12
C THR A 7 -8.57 14.74 -2.12
N LEU A 8 -9.63 15.39 -1.62
CA LEU A 8 -10.73 15.84 -2.45
C LEU A 8 -10.66 17.37 -2.55
N SER A 9 -10.71 17.87 -3.79
CA SER A 9 -10.75 19.30 -4.07
C SER A 9 -12.16 19.71 -4.51
N PRO A 10 -12.71 20.83 -4.01
CA PRO A 10 -12.08 21.79 -3.10
C PRO A 10 -12.16 21.36 -1.60
N SER A 11 -11.26 21.88 -0.77
CA SER A 11 -10.96 21.42 0.60
C SER A 11 -12.09 21.59 1.62
N ASN A 12 -13.16 22.30 1.24
CA ASN A 12 -14.38 22.56 2.00
C ASN A 12 -15.40 21.40 1.91
N THR A 13 -15.04 20.29 1.28
CA THR A 13 -15.89 19.10 1.18
C THR A 13 -15.57 18.12 2.32
N MET A 14 -16.60 17.56 2.97
CA MET A 14 -16.41 16.55 4.01
C MET A 14 -15.71 15.32 3.39
N PRO A 15 -14.49 14.93 3.84
CA PRO A 15 -13.64 13.95 3.16
C PRO A 15 -14.04 12.52 3.51
N ASN A 16 -15.28 12.15 3.20
CA ASN A 16 -15.73 10.77 3.33
C ASN A 16 -15.30 10.00 2.08
N ILE A 17 -14.28 9.16 2.23
CA ILE A 17 -13.69 8.35 1.16
C ILE A 17 -13.76 6.89 1.56
N ILE A 18 -14.21 6.05 0.64
CA ILE A 18 -14.28 4.60 0.79
C ILE A 18 -13.13 4.00 -0.01
N PHE A 19 -12.39 3.10 0.64
CA PHE A 19 -11.37 2.29 0.01
C PHE A 19 -11.90 0.86 -0.16
N ILE A 20 -11.79 0.33 -1.38
CA ILE A 20 -12.18 -1.05 -1.69
C ILE A 20 -10.99 -1.73 -2.36
N SER A 21 -10.61 -2.92 -1.89
CA SER A 21 -9.58 -3.75 -2.50
C SER A 21 -10.18 -5.08 -2.98
N ASP A 22 -9.60 -5.64 -4.04
CA ASP A 22 -9.90 -6.99 -4.52
C ASP A 22 -9.48 -8.12 -3.55
N ASN A 23 -8.74 -7.77 -2.48
CA ASN A 23 -8.24 -8.66 -1.44
C ASN A 23 -7.31 -9.78 -1.93
N ASN A 24 -6.73 -9.65 -3.13
CA ASN A 24 -5.83 -10.65 -3.71
C ASN A 24 -4.43 -10.60 -3.04
N ALA A 25 -3.69 -9.52 -3.27
CA ALA A 25 -2.39 -9.26 -2.66
C ALA A 25 -2.47 -8.32 -1.45
N VAL A 26 -3.45 -7.41 -1.44
CA VAL A 26 -3.57 -6.33 -0.45
C VAL A 26 -4.99 -6.23 0.10
N LYS A 27 -5.10 -6.02 1.42
CA LYS A 27 -6.30 -5.56 2.12
C LYS A 27 -6.10 -4.11 2.57
N ILE A 28 -7.13 -3.28 2.41
CA ILE A 28 -7.13 -1.90 2.87
C ILE A 28 -8.24 -1.66 3.90
N ASP A 29 -7.97 -0.86 4.93
CA ASP A 29 -9.00 -0.45 5.90
C ASP A 29 -9.67 0.87 5.50
N GLN A 30 -10.75 1.23 6.21
CA GLN A 30 -11.50 2.48 5.96
C GLN A 30 -10.67 3.76 6.23
N LYS A 31 -9.50 3.64 6.86
CA LYS A 31 -8.55 4.74 7.10
C LYS A 31 -7.40 4.74 6.08
N GLY A 32 -7.46 3.90 5.06
CA GLY A 32 -6.46 3.77 3.99
C GLY A 32 -5.23 2.94 4.35
N ARG A 33 -5.19 2.27 5.52
CA ARG A 33 -4.03 1.47 5.94
C ARG A 33 -3.96 0.17 5.18
N ILE A 34 -2.77 -0.14 4.66
CA ILE A 34 -2.50 -1.30 3.81
C ILE A 34 -2.03 -2.47 4.67
N ARG A 35 -2.62 -3.65 4.44
CA ARG A 35 -2.15 -4.94 4.94
C ARG A 35 -1.87 -5.87 3.77
N VAL A 36 -0.65 -6.37 3.70
CA VAL A 36 -0.25 -7.35 2.68
C VAL A 36 -0.78 -8.72 3.06
N VAL A 37 -1.40 -9.41 2.11
CA VAL A 37 -2.00 -10.75 2.27
C VAL A 37 -1.28 -11.79 1.41
N GLY A 38 -0.73 -11.37 0.27
CA GLY A 38 -0.03 -12.26 -0.66
C GLY A 38 0.82 -11.50 -1.68
N ILE A 39 1.56 -12.23 -2.49
CA ILE A 39 2.35 -11.70 -3.61
C ILE A 39 1.43 -11.59 -4.82
N GLY A 40 1.54 -10.50 -5.58
CA GLY A 40 0.74 -10.26 -6.78
C GLY A 40 0.31 -8.81 -6.91
N ALA A 41 -0.54 -8.55 -7.91
CA ALA A 41 -1.18 -7.26 -8.10
C ALA A 41 -2.55 -7.25 -7.44
N SER A 42 -2.86 -6.14 -6.76
CA SER A 42 -4.20 -5.85 -6.23
C SER A 42 -4.69 -4.52 -6.76
N GLU A 43 -5.93 -4.51 -7.24
CA GLU A 43 -6.65 -3.28 -7.57
C GLU A 43 -7.25 -2.68 -6.28
N VAL A 44 -7.02 -1.37 -6.09
CA VAL A 44 -7.63 -0.60 -5.01
C VAL A 44 -8.42 0.56 -5.62
N GLN A 45 -9.71 0.60 -5.31
CA GLN A 45 -10.63 1.64 -5.71
C GLN A 45 -10.82 2.64 -4.57
N ILE A 46 -10.75 3.91 -4.92
CA ILE A 46 -10.85 5.05 -4.02
C ILE A 46 -12.10 5.82 -4.45
N ILE A 47 -13.15 5.73 -3.64
CA ILE A 47 -14.48 6.22 -3.99
C ILE A 47 -14.89 7.30 -2.99
N PRO A 48 -14.95 8.57 -3.40
CA PRO A 48 -15.50 9.62 -2.54
C PRO A 48 -17.02 9.48 -2.45
N THR A 49 -17.57 9.59 -1.24
CA THR A 49 -19.03 9.39 -1.02
C THR A 49 -19.87 10.54 -1.55
N CYS A 50 -19.28 11.72 -1.74
CA CYS A 50 -19.98 12.88 -2.27
C CYS A 50 -20.24 12.77 -3.78
N ASN A 51 -19.37 12.07 -4.53
CA ASN A 51 -19.53 11.90 -5.97
C ASN A 51 -18.71 10.71 -6.48
N THR A 52 -19.37 9.60 -6.79
CA THR A 52 -18.72 8.39 -7.30
C THR A 52 -18.08 8.56 -8.68
N ALA A 53 -18.44 9.59 -9.45
CA ALA A 53 -17.80 9.89 -10.73
C ALA A 53 -16.33 10.32 -10.60
N LEU A 54 -15.90 10.74 -9.41
CA LEU A 54 -14.51 11.08 -9.09
C LEU A 54 -13.70 9.87 -8.62
N ALA A 55 -14.27 8.66 -8.69
CA ALA A 55 -13.57 7.45 -8.29
C ALA A 55 -12.26 7.28 -9.06
N LYS A 56 -11.24 6.82 -8.35
CA LYS A 56 -9.93 6.49 -8.92
C LYS A 56 -9.54 5.08 -8.56
N THR A 57 -8.89 4.42 -9.50
CA THR A 57 -8.32 3.10 -9.32
C THR A 57 -6.80 3.21 -9.30
N ILE A 58 -6.17 2.52 -8.35
CA ILE A 58 -4.72 2.32 -8.31
C ILE A 58 -4.42 0.82 -8.30
N ILE A 59 -3.27 0.44 -8.85
CA ILE A 59 -2.79 -0.95 -8.82
C ILE A 59 -1.60 -1.00 -7.87
N ILE A 60 -1.67 -1.87 -6.88
CA ILE A 60 -0.59 -2.10 -5.92
C ILE A 60 0.05 -3.45 -6.26
N ASN A 61 1.33 -3.42 -6.62
CA ASN A 61 2.12 -4.63 -6.88
C ASN A 61 2.90 -5.01 -5.62
N VAL A 62 2.59 -6.16 -5.05
CA VAL A 62 3.33 -6.78 -3.95
C VAL A 62 4.29 -7.80 -4.52
N THR A 63 5.58 -7.59 -4.28
CA THR A 63 6.64 -8.54 -4.64
C THR A 63 7.07 -9.35 -3.41
N ALA A 64 7.68 -10.51 -3.66
CA ALA A 64 8.36 -11.24 -2.59
C ALA A 64 9.40 -10.33 -1.93
N ALA A 65 9.54 -10.41 -0.60
CA ALA A 65 10.64 -9.75 0.09
C ALA A 65 11.97 -10.29 -0.46
N THR A 66 12.86 -9.41 -0.89
CA THR A 66 14.15 -9.83 -1.46
C THR A 66 15.31 -9.49 -0.55
N LEU A 67 16.31 -10.37 -0.55
CA LEU A 67 17.58 -10.15 0.11
C LEU A 67 18.61 -9.77 -0.94
N ARG A 68 19.01 -8.50 -0.96
CA ARG A 68 20.11 -8.05 -1.82
C ARG A 68 21.44 -8.12 -1.07
N LEU A 69 22.38 -8.92 -1.58
CA LEU A 69 23.75 -8.97 -1.08
C LEU A 69 24.39 -7.57 -1.21
N LYS A 70 24.91 -7.01 -0.11
CA LYS A 70 25.53 -5.68 -0.11
C LYS A 70 26.83 -5.65 -0.94
N SER A 71 27.54 -6.78 -1.02
CA SER A 71 28.72 -7.04 -1.86
C SER A 71 28.67 -8.48 -2.38
N ARG A 72 29.49 -8.85 -3.38
CA ARG A 72 29.45 -10.16 -4.07
C ARG A 72 29.69 -11.40 -3.18
N THR A 73 30.14 -11.24 -1.94
CA THR A 73 30.59 -12.36 -1.10
C THR A 73 30.13 -12.30 0.36
N GLN A 74 29.46 -11.23 0.82
CA GLN A 74 29.16 -11.06 2.25
C GLN A 74 27.75 -10.49 2.52
N LEU A 75 27.07 -11.13 3.49
CA LEU A 75 25.89 -10.60 4.19
C LEU A 75 26.35 -9.84 5.43
N ARG A 76 25.97 -8.56 5.57
CA ARG A 76 26.28 -7.76 6.76
C ARG A 76 25.04 -7.67 7.66
N LEU A 77 25.16 -8.22 8.87
CA LEU A 77 24.16 -8.08 9.92
C LEU A 77 24.33 -6.73 10.65
N THR A 78 23.28 -6.26 11.31
CA THR A 78 23.35 -5.12 12.24
C THR A 78 24.13 -5.51 13.49
N GLN A 79 24.53 -4.52 14.30
CA GLN A 79 25.21 -4.76 15.58
C GLN A 79 24.37 -5.58 16.56
N SER A 80 23.04 -5.57 16.41
CA SER A 80 22.10 -6.41 17.15
C SER A 80 21.88 -7.80 16.54
N GLY A 81 22.61 -8.17 15.49
CA GLY A 81 22.46 -9.44 14.76
C GLY A 81 21.27 -9.47 13.80
N GLY A 82 20.59 -8.34 13.58
CA GLY A 82 19.45 -8.24 12.67
C GLY A 82 19.83 -8.18 11.19
N LEU A 83 18.91 -8.62 10.33
CA LEU A 83 19.05 -8.56 8.88
C LEU A 83 18.12 -7.47 8.34
N LEU A 84 18.67 -6.52 7.58
CA LEU A 84 17.87 -5.47 6.91
C LEU A 84 17.41 -5.99 5.55
N LEU A 85 16.09 -6.14 5.38
CA LEU A 85 15.43 -6.50 4.13
C LEU A 85 14.94 -5.23 3.42
N ASN A 86 14.94 -5.22 2.08
CA ASN A 86 14.32 -4.14 1.31
C ASN A 86 12.86 -4.44 0.97
#